data_AF-A0A9Q3FHS8-F1
#
_entry.id   AF-A0A9Q3FHS8-F1
#
_cell.length_a   1.000
_cell.length_b   1.000
_cell.length_c   1.000
_cell.angle_alpha   90.00
_cell.angle_beta   90.00
_cell.angle_gamma   90.00
#
_symmetry.space_group_name_H-M   'P 1'
#
loop_
_entity.id
_entity.type
_entity.pdbx_description
1 polymer ?
#
loop_
_entity_poly.entity_id
_entity_poly.type
_entity_poly.pdbx_seq_one_letter_code
_entity_poly.pdbx_strand_id
1 'polypeptide(L)'
;MENYLTSRRFDNLLQPPSEATKVTPKFKQKNSSALLILWGFVSTELGGVLLDKKISSFDTWEALGKICRKNSIVVICKPLYELMSLSDEPESSLQTNIYNFQKTFAFYNSITTNKEFGMTISPAMAAATFVHSLNNDRELTGLIKVLYDINPFNLSTVINRVAVEHVK
;
A
#
# COMPACT_ATOMS: atom_id res chain seq x y z
N MET A 1 12.63 -32.18 1.63
CA MET A 1 11.56 -31.16 1.74
C MET A 1 10.82 -31.00 0.41
N GLU A 2 10.66 -32.08 -0.36
CA GLU A 2 10.31 -32.01 -1.79
C GLU A 2 8.92 -32.55 -2.14
N ASN A 3 8.02 -32.86 -1.19
CA ASN A 3 6.78 -33.54 -1.60
C ASN A 3 5.50 -33.23 -0.81
N TYR A 4 5.39 -32.07 -0.15
CA TYR A 4 4.07 -31.65 0.36
C TYR A 4 3.23 -30.99 -0.74
N LEU A 5 3.80 -30.02 -1.45
CA LEU A 5 3.13 -29.30 -2.54
C LEU A 5 2.76 -30.27 -3.67
N THR A 6 3.68 -31.16 -4.03
CA THR A 6 3.49 -32.19 -5.05
C THR A 6 2.42 -33.22 -4.68
N SER A 7 2.39 -33.67 -3.42
CA SER A 7 1.37 -34.62 -2.94
C SER A 7 -0.06 -34.07 -2.97
N ARG A 8 -0.20 -32.74 -2.95
CA ARG A 8 -1.49 -32.03 -2.92
C ARG A 8 -1.84 -31.34 -4.24
N ARG A 9 -1.07 -31.58 -5.32
CA ARG A 9 -1.24 -30.99 -6.66
C ARG A 9 -1.12 -29.46 -6.67
N PHE A 10 -0.20 -28.93 -5.88
CA PHE A 10 0.08 -27.50 -5.72
C PHE A 10 1.37 -27.06 -6.42
N ASP A 11 1.86 -27.86 -7.37
CA ASP A 11 3.17 -27.76 -8.04
C ASP A 11 3.39 -26.41 -8.73
N ASN A 12 2.30 -25.76 -9.14
CA ASN A 12 2.31 -24.50 -9.86
C ASN A 12 2.19 -23.25 -8.96
N LEU A 13 2.18 -23.40 -7.64
CA LEU A 13 2.04 -22.28 -6.70
C LEU A 13 3.30 -21.43 -6.54
N LEU A 14 4.49 -22.02 -6.78
CA LEU A 14 5.77 -21.35 -6.60
C LEU A 14 6.43 -20.89 -7.90
N GLN A 15 5.75 -21.01 -9.05
CA GLN A 15 6.28 -20.47 -10.30
C GLN A 15 6.37 -18.95 -10.22
N PRO A 16 7.55 -18.34 -10.48
CA PRO A 16 7.70 -16.89 -10.42
C PRO A 16 6.81 -16.23 -11.50
N PRO A 17 5.88 -15.34 -11.12
CA PRO A 17 4.99 -14.72 -12.09
C PRO A 17 5.72 -13.63 -12.88
N SER A 18 5.49 -13.58 -14.19
CA SER A 18 5.85 -12.42 -15.00
C SER A 18 4.95 -11.22 -14.65
N GLU A 19 5.41 -9.99 -14.90
CA GLU A 19 4.64 -8.78 -14.55
C GLU A 19 3.24 -8.73 -15.18
N ALA A 20 3.11 -9.17 -16.43
CA ALA A 20 1.82 -9.26 -17.12
C ALA A 20 0.85 -10.26 -16.43
N THR A 21 1.37 -11.26 -15.73
CA THR A 21 0.57 -12.30 -15.08
C THR A 21 0.02 -11.83 -13.73
N LYS A 22 0.75 -10.94 -13.03
CA LYS A 22 0.41 -10.47 -11.66
C LYS A 22 -0.92 -9.71 -11.58
N VAL A 23 -1.34 -9.09 -12.68
CA VAL A 23 -2.58 -8.30 -12.74
C VAL A 23 -3.82 -9.12 -13.08
N THR A 24 -3.65 -10.38 -13.53
CA THR A 24 -4.77 -11.20 -14.00
C THR A 24 -5.67 -11.66 -12.85
N PRO A 25 -7.01 -11.73 -13.04
CA PRO A 25 -7.92 -12.28 -12.03
C PRO A 25 -7.55 -13.70 -11.60
N LYS A 26 -7.06 -14.50 -12.55
CA LYS A 26 -6.60 -15.88 -12.32
C LYS A 26 -5.38 -15.95 -11.40
N PHE A 27 -4.43 -15.02 -11.55
CA PHE A 27 -3.29 -14.94 -10.64
C PHE A 27 -3.71 -14.46 -9.24
N LYS A 28 -4.57 -13.43 -9.16
CA LYS A 28 -5.12 -12.95 -7.88
C LYS A 28 -5.86 -14.08 -7.15
N GLN A 29 -6.69 -14.85 -7.85
CA GLN A 29 -7.40 -16.01 -7.28
C GLN A 29 -6.42 -17.09 -6.82
N LYS A 30 -5.42 -17.46 -7.63
CA LYS A 30 -4.38 -18.43 -7.24
C LYS A 30 -3.62 -17.98 -6.00
N ASN A 31 -3.26 -16.70 -5.91
CA ASN A 31 -2.51 -16.16 -4.78
C ASN A 31 -3.37 -16.08 -3.50
N SER A 32 -4.65 -15.73 -3.62
CA SER A 32 -5.59 -15.83 -2.49
C SER A 32 -5.78 -17.27 -2.01
N SER A 33 -5.90 -18.24 -2.92
CA SER A 33 -5.94 -19.67 -2.55
C SER A 33 -4.63 -20.13 -1.89
N ALA A 34 -3.48 -19.64 -2.37
CA ALA A 34 -2.18 -19.88 -1.75
C ALA A 34 -2.16 -19.41 -0.29
N LEU A 35 -2.61 -18.19 -0.05
CA LEU A 35 -2.68 -17.57 1.27
C LEU A 35 -3.63 -18.31 2.21
N LEU A 36 -4.79 -18.78 1.71
CA LEU A 36 -5.71 -19.60 2.50
C LEU A 36 -5.10 -20.95 2.89
N ILE A 37 -4.40 -21.60 1.97
CA ILE A 37 -3.70 -22.87 2.25
C ILE A 37 -2.56 -22.65 3.24
N LEU A 38 -1.77 -21.60 3.05
CA LEU A 38 -0.69 -21.22 3.94
C LEU A 38 -1.23 -20.91 5.35
N TRP A 39 -2.31 -20.12 5.43
CA TRP A 39 -2.99 -19.80 6.69
C TRP A 39 -3.51 -21.06 7.38
N GLY A 40 -4.19 -21.94 6.65
CA GLY A 40 -4.69 -23.20 7.17
C GLY A 40 -3.56 -24.05 7.74
N PHE A 41 -2.48 -24.21 6.98
CA PHE A 41 -1.30 -24.98 7.41
C PHE A 41 -0.63 -24.38 8.65
N VAL A 42 -0.41 -23.06 8.67
CA VAL A 42 0.17 -22.39 9.85
C VAL A 42 -0.78 -22.51 11.05
N SER A 43 -2.09 -22.42 10.85
CA SER A 43 -3.04 -22.52 11.96
C SER A 43 -3.17 -23.94 12.51
N THR A 44 -3.10 -24.98 11.67
CA THR A 44 -3.24 -26.38 12.11
C THR A 44 -1.94 -26.99 12.62
N GLU A 45 -0.83 -26.76 11.91
CA GLU A 45 0.46 -27.39 12.21
C GLU A 45 1.31 -26.56 13.17
N LEU A 46 1.31 -25.22 13.00
CA LEU A 46 2.02 -24.34 13.93
C LEU A 46 1.16 -23.95 15.13
N GLY A 47 -0.18 -23.89 15.01
CA GLY A 47 -1.06 -23.47 16.09
C GLY A 47 -0.86 -24.23 17.41
N GLY A 48 -0.72 -25.56 17.35
CA GLY A 48 -0.42 -26.38 18.53
C GLY A 48 0.96 -26.11 19.14
N VAL A 49 1.97 -25.91 18.30
CA VAL A 49 3.35 -25.60 18.72
C VAL A 49 3.46 -24.20 19.36
N LEU A 50 2.69 -23.24 18.86
CA LEU A 50 2.64 -21.88 19.39
C LEU A 50 1.94 -21.81 20.75
N LEU A 51 0.82 -22.53 20.89
CA LEU A 51 0.09 -22.66 22.15
C LEU A 51 0.93 -23.35 23.22
N ASP A 52 1.64 -24.43 22.87
CA ASP A 52 2.54 -25.15 23.78
C ASP A 52 3.70 -24.27 24.29
N LYS A 53 4.23 -23.39 23.44
CA LYS A 53 5.27 -22.42 23.81
C LYS A 53 4.74 -21.12 24.43
N LYS A 54 3.42 -20.99 24.62
CA LYS A 54 2.74 -19.75 25.09
C LYS A 54 3.10 -18.51 24.25
N ILE A 55 3.43 -18.69 22.97
CA ILE A 55 3.72 -17.58 22.06
C ILE A 55 2.40 -17.17 21.42
N SER A 56 2.07 -15.89 21.43
CA SER A 56 0.83 -15.46 20.80
C SER A 56 0.89 -15.66 19.28
N SER A 57 -0.26 -15.99 18.70
CA SER A 57 -0.38 -16.07 17.24
C SER A 57 0.02 -14.76 16.59
N PHE A 58 -0.28 -13.62 17.22
CA PHE A 58 0.13 -12.29 16.78
C PHE A 58 1.65 -12.13 16.71
N ASP A 59 2.37 -12.47 17.78
CA ASP A 59 3.84 -12.36 17.84
C ASP A 59 4.52 -13.25 16.80
N THR A 60 3.92 -14.41 16.51
CA THR A 60 4.41 -15.33 15.48
C THR A 60 4.23 -14.75 14.09
N TRP A 61 3.05 -14.19 13.79
CA TRP A 61 2.80 -13.53 12.52
C TRP A 61 3.66 -12.28 12.33
N GLU A 62 3.92 -11.54 13.41
CA GLU A 62 4.87 -10.43 13.41
C GLU A 62 6.30 -10.91 13.09
N ALA A 63 6.79 -11.94 13.79
CA ALA A 63 8.11 -12.51 13.56
C ALA A 63 8.28 -13.07 12.14
N LEU A 64 7.27 -13.79 11.63
CA LEU A 64 7.23 -14.27 10.25
C LEU A 64 7.26 -13.11 9.26
N GLY A 65 6.48 -12.06 9.52
CA GLY A 65 6.50 -10.82 8.75
C GLY A 65 7.87 -10.17 8.71
N LYS A 66 8.58 -10.10 9.85
CA LYS A 66 9.95 -9.56 9.92
C LYS A 66 10.93 -10.39 9.10
N ILE A 67 10.89 -11.72 9.20
CA ILE A 67 11.72 -12.64 8.39
C ILE A 67 11.43 -12.48 6.89
N CYS A 68 10.16 -12.37 6.52
CA CYS A 68 9.72 -12.10 5.16
C CYS A 68 9.93 -10.65 4.70
N ARG A 69 10.69 -9.84 5.46
CA ARG A 69 11.04 -8.45 5.13
C ARG A 69 9.85 -7.52 4.96
N LYS A 70 8.71 -7.81 5.61
CA LYS A 70 7.52 -6.93 5.63
C LYS A 70 7.87 -5.52 6.14
N ASN A 71 8.83 -5.44 7.07
CA ASN A 71 9.36 -4.19 7.62
C ASN A 71 10.70 -3.81 6.95
N SER A 72 10.97 -4.19 5.69
CA SER A 72 12.18 -3.71 5.00
C SER A 72 11.98 -2.28 4.52
N ILE A 73 13.04 -1.47 4.63
CA ILE A 73 13.08 -0.12 4.07
C ILE A 73 12.68 -0.09 2.59
N VAL A 74 12.99 -1.15 1.83
CA VAL A 74 12.61 -1.26 0.41
C VAL A 74 11.09 -1.37 0.23
N VAL A 75 10.42 -2.12 1.11
CA VAL A 75 8.95 -2.29 1.08
C VAL A 75 8.26 -1.00 1.50
N ILE A 76 8.83 -0.26 2.44
CA ILE A 76 8.31 1.02 2.94
C ILE A 76 8.54 2.16 1.94
N CYS A 77 9.71 2.21 1.30
CA CYS A 77 10.05 3.24 0.32
C CYS A 77 9.27 3.10 -0.98
N LYS A 78 8.78 1.91 -1.32
CA LYS A 78 8.01 1.71 -2.56
C LYS A 78 6.72 2.57 -2.59
N PRO A 79 5.82 2.51 -1.60
CA PRO A 79 4.65 3.39 -1.55
C PRO A 79 5.00 4.88 -1.44
N LEU A 80 6.12 5.23 -0.79
CA LEU A 80 6.60 6.61 -0.77
C LEU A 80 6.99 7.10 -2.17
N TYR A 81 7.70 6.27 -2.92
CA TYR A 81 8.07 6.55 -4.30
C TYR A 81 6.83 6.67 -5.19
N GLU A 82 5.85 5.77 -5.02
CA GLU A 82 4.56 5.83 -5.72
C GLU A 82 3.84 7.14 -5.40
N LEU A 83 3.81 7.59 -4.13
CA LEU A 83 3.24 8.87 -3.73
C LEU A 83 3.91 10.08 -4.38
N MET A 84 5.24 10.07 -4.47
CA MET A 84 6.00 11.18 -5.09
C MET A 84 5.94 11.16 -6.62
N SER A 85 5.64 10.01 -7.21
CA SER A 85 5.56 9.82 -8.66
C SER A 85 4.12 9.89 -9.19
N LEU A 86 3.13 10.02 -8.31
CA LEU A 86 1.75 10.28 -8.70
C LEU A 86 1.70 11.61 -9.44
N SER A 87 1.11 11.57 -10.63
CA SER A 87 0.88 12.70 -11.50
C SER A 87 -0.58 12.71 -11.89
N ASP A 88 -1.18 13.89 -12.01
CA ASP A 88 -2.36 14.08 -12.84
C ASP A 88 -2.06 13.64 -14.26
N GLU A 89 -2.86 12.69 -14.72
CA GLU A 89 -3.02 12.40 -16.13
C GLU A 89 -4.14 13.33 -16.62
N PRO A 90 -3.90 14.20 -17.61
CA PRO A 90 -4.89 15.19 -18.07
C PRO A 90 -6.23 14.59 -18.51
N GLU A 91 -6.24 13.31 -18.89
CA GLU A 91 -7.45 12.58 -19.30
C GLU A 91 -8.20 11.95 -18.12
N SER A 92 -7.59 11.90 -16.93
CA SER A 92 -8.18 11.36 -15.71
C SER A 92 -8.93 12.45 -14.94
N SER A 93 -10.01 12.08 -14.26
CA SER A 93 -10.73 13.06 -13.43
C SER A 93 -9.94 13.36 -12.15
N LEU A 94 -9.98 14.62 -11.71
CA LEU A 94 -9.36 15.07 -10.46
C LEU A 94 -9.83 14.24 -9.23
N GLN A 95 -11.07 13.75 -9.27
CA GLN A 95 -11.61 12.82 -8.27
C GLN A 95 -10.88 11.46 -8.25
N THR A 96 -10.56 10.92 -9.43
CA THR A 96 -9.78 9.68 -9.56
C THR A 96 -8.40 9.86 -8.94
N ASN A 97 -7.81 11.03 -9.17
CA ASN A 97 -6.53 11.41 -8.62
C ASN A 97 -6.52 11.57 -7.10
N ILE A 98 -7.51 12.26 -6.54
CA ILE A 98 -7.72 12.35 -5.09
C ILE A 98 -7.84 10.95 -4.49
N TYR A 99 -8.65 10.08 -5.10
CA TYR A 99 -8.86 8.72 -4.63
C TYR A 99 -7.55 7.90 -4.65
N ASN A 100 -6.81 7.93 -5.75
CA ASN A 100 -5.54 7.22 -5.88
C ASN A 100 -4.50 7.72 -4.86
N PHE A 101 -4.41 9.03 -4.66
CA PHE A 101 -3.52 9.63 -3.67
C PHE A 101 -3.90 9.20 -2.26
N GLN A 102 -5.16 9.37 -1.85
CA GLN A 102 -5.64 9.03 -0.51
C GLN A 102 -5.44 7.54 -0.20
N LYS A 103 -5.72 6.67 -1.17
CA LYS A 103 -5.52 5.22 -1.02
C LYS A 103 -4.05 4.87 -0.80
N THR A 104 -3.15 5.45 -1.60
CA THR A 104 -1.71 5.20 -1.50
C THR A 104 -1.14 5.78 -0.20
N PHE A 105 -1.59 6.97 0.20
CA PHE A 105 -1.19 7.63 1.43
C PHE A 105 -1.66 6.86 2.68
N ALA A 106 -2.91 6.37 2.69
CA ALA A 106 -3.42 5.53 3.75
C ALA A 106 -2.62 4.23 3.88
N PHE A 107 -2.26 3.60 2.77
CA PHE A 107 -1.40 2.42 2.78
C PHE A 107 -0.02 2.72 3.35
N TYR A 108 0.64 3.79 2.86
CA TYR A 108 1.93 4.25 3.38
C TYR A 108 1.88 4.52 4.90
N ASN A 109 0.88 5.25 5.37
CA ASN A 109 0.71 5.50 6.81
C ASN A 109 0.52 4.20 7.59
N SER A 110 -0.27 3.25 7.08
CA SER A 110 -0.51 1.98 7.77
C SER A 110 0.77 1.16 7.98
N ILE A 111 1.74 1.25 7.06
CA ILE A 111 3.01 0.51 7.15
C ILE A 111 4.12 1.29 7.86
N THR A 112 3.99 2.61 8.02
CA THR A 112 4.98 3.49 8.68
C THR A 112 4.60 3.93 10.08
N THR A 113 3.37 3.65 10.51
CA THR A 113 2.94 3.87 11.91
C THR A 113 3.81 3.08 12.90
N ASN A 114 4.45 2.00 12.46
CA ASN A 114 5.47 1.30 13.23
C ASN A 114 6.80 2.09 13.19
N LYS A 115 7.17 2.68 14.33
CA LYS A 115 8.29 3.63 14.48
C LYS A 115 9.69 3.04 14.23
N GLU A 116 9.82 1.75 13.90
CA GLU A 116 11.12 1.07 13.67
C GLU A 116 12.04 1.83 12.69
N PHE A 117 11.49 2.55 11.70
CA PHE A 117 12.27 3.34 10.73
C PHE A 117 12.14 4.86 10.89
N GLY A 118 11.33 5.33 11.84
CA GLY A 118 11.11 6.78 12.05
C GLY A 118 10.55 7.53 10.84
N MET A 119 9.99 6.84 9.84
CA MET A 119 9.44 7.47 8.65
C MET A 119 8.06 8.03 8.93
N THR A 120 7.93 9.35 9.01
CA THR A 120 6.63 10.03 9.18
C THR A 120 6.50 11.15 8.17
N ILE A 121 5.36 11.24 7.50
CA ILE A 121 5.00 12.40 6.68
C ILE A 121 4.17 13.35 7.54
N SER A 122 4.61 14.60 7.67
CA SER A 122 3.83 15.62 8.37
C SER A 122 2.56 15.97 7.58
N PRO A 123 1.49 16.49 8.23
CA PRO A 123 0.27 16.89 7.51
C PRO A 123 0.53 17.89 6.37
N ALA A 124 1.48 18.81 6.58
CA ALA A 124 1.91 19.78 5.57
C ALA A 124 2.67 19.12 4.42
N MET A 125 3.53 18.13 4.70
CA MET A 125 4.24 17.41 3.65
C MET A 125 3.29 16.54 2.82
N ALA A 126 2.29 15.92 3.44
CA ALA A 126 1.23 15.21 2.73
C ALA A 126 0.44 16.13 1.78
N ALA A 127 0.13 17.35 2.24
CA ALA A 127 -0.49 18.39 1.41
C ALA A 127 0.41 18.81 0.25
N ALA A 128 1.69 19.09 0.51
CA ALA A 128 2.64 19.48 -0.52
C ALA A 128 2.81 18.40 -1.59
N THR A 129 2.93 17.12 -1.20
CA THR A 129 3.03 15.99 -2.14
C THR A 129 1.76 15.88 -2.99
N PHE A 130 0.58 16.09 -2.41
CA PHE A 130 -0.66 16.10 -3.18
C PHE A 130 -0.71 17.26 -4.18
N VAL A 131 -0.40 18.49 -3.76
CA VAL A 131 -0.36 19.65 -4.68
C VAL A 131 0.68 19.45 -5.78
N HIS A 132 1.82 18.83 -5.47
CA HIS A 132 2.84 18.48 -6.47
C HIS A 132 2.29 17.49 -7.51
N SER A 133 1.47 16.51 -7.10
CA SER A 133 0.86 15.56 -8.03
C SER A 133 -0.03 16.24 -9.08
N LEU A 134 -0.60 17.41 -8.78
CA LEU A 134 -1.43 18.20 -9.71
C LEU A 134 -0.61 19.03 -10.72
N ASN A 135 0.69 19.20 -10.50
CA ASN A 135 1.52 20.19 -11.20
C ASN A 135 1.82 19.86 -12.68
N ASN A 136 1.47 18.66 -13.12
CA ASN A 136 1.64 18.25 -14.53
C ASN A 136 0.47 18.69 -15.42
N ASP A 137 -0.65 19.13 -14.84
CA ASP A 137 -1.75 19.74 -15.57
C ASP A 137 -1.64 21.27 -15.57
N ARG A 138 -1.40 21.85 -16.75
CA ARG A 138 -1.27 23.30 -16.93
C ARG A 138 -2.58 24.04 -16.64
N GLU A 139 -3.73 23.40 -16.82
CA GLU A 139 -5.05 23.99 -16.54
C GLU A 139 -5.25 24.21 -15.03
N LEU A 140 -4.59 23.39 -14.20
CA LEU A 140 -4.66 23.49 -12.73
C LEU A 140 -3.70 24.53 -12.14
N THR A 141 -2.88 25.22 -12.93
CA THR A 141 -1.89 26.21 -12.43
C THR A 141 -2.54 27.28 -11.55
N GLY A 142 -3.74 27.75 -11.91
CA GLY A 142 -4.50 28.72 -11.11
C GLY A 142 -4.95 28.16 -9.77
N LEU A 143 -5.49 26.93 -9.78
CA LEU A 143 -5.91 26.22 -8.58
C LEU A 143 -4.73 25.95 -7.65
N ILE A 144 -3.60 25.47 -8.17
CA ILE A 144 -2.39 25.16 -7.41
C ILE A 144 -1.92 26.35 -6.55
N LYS A 145 -1.96 27.57 -7.09
CA LYS A 145 -1.62 28.79 -6.34
C LYS A 145 -2.53 28.97 -5.13
N VAL A 146 -3.85 28.83 -5.33
CA VAL A 146 -4.85 28.93 -4.26
C VAL A 146 -4.65 27.84 -3.20
N LEU A 147 -4.22 26.64 -3.59
CA LEU A 147 -3.98 25.54 -2.65
C LEU A 147 -2.79 25.81 -1.71
N TYR A 148 -1.73 26.46 -2.20
CA TYR A 148 -0.57 26.81 -1.36
C TYR A 148 -0.86 27.88 -0.31
N ASP A 149 -1.90 28.70 -0.52
CA ASP A 149 -2.31 29.75 0.41
C ASP A 149 -3.26 29.26 1.53
N ILE A 150 -3.65 27.98 1.52
CA ILE A 150 -4.58 27.42 2.50
C ILE A 150 -3.95 27.38 3.90
N ASN A 151 -4.68 27.90 4.90
CA ASN A 151 -4.31 27.84 6.30
C ASN A 151 -5.47 27.23 7.15
N PRO A 152 -5.26 26.16 7.93
CA PRO A 152 -4.01 25.39 8.06
C PRO A 152 -3.69 24.57 6.80
N PHE A 153 -2.43 24.55 6.39
CA PHE A 153 -1.96 23.77 5.25
C PHE A 153 -1.82 22.30 5.62
N ASN A 154 -2.83 21.49 5.28
CA ASN A 154 -2.84 20.05 5.50
C ASN A 154 -3.65 19.32 4.42
N LEU A 155 -3.48 18.00 4.33
CA LEU A 155 -4.08 17.22 3.24
C LEU A 155 -5.61 17.34 3.19
N SER A 156 -6.28 17.39 4.35
CA SER A 156 -7.75 17.47 4.40
C SER A 156 -8.26 18.81 3.89
N THR A 157 -7.65 19.92 4.32
CA THR A 157 -8.05 21.27 3.89
C THR A 157 -7.79 21.49 2.40
N VAL A 158 -6.66 20.99 1.89
CA VAL A 158 -6.31 21.05 0.47
C VAL A 158 -7.30 20.24 -0.38
N ILE A 159 -7.57 18.98 -0.04
CA ILE A 159 -8.52 18.14 -0.80
C ILE A 159 -9.93 18.75 -0.80
N ASN A 160 -10.38 19.26 0.35
CA ASN A 160 -11.69 19.92 0.43
C ASN A 160 -11.76 21.15 -0.49
N ARG A 161 -10.68 21.94 -0.60
CA ARG A 161 -10.65 23.10 -1.48
C ARG A 161 -10.72 22.69 -2.95
N VAL A 162 -9.99 21.63 -3.33
CA VAL A 162 -10.05 21.07 -4.69
C VAL A 162 -11.48 20.65 -5.05
N ALA A 163 -12.18 19.96 -4.14
CA ALA A 163 -13.56 19.55 -4.37
C ALA A 163 -14.53 20.74 -4.56
N VAL A 164 -14.28 21.89 -3.93
CA VAL A 164 -15.10 23.10 -4.07
C VAL A 164 -14.84 23.84 -5.38
N GLU A 165 -13.57 23.92 -5.80
CA GLU A 165 -13.17 24.68 -6.99
C GLU A 165 -13.39 23.91 -8.30
N HIS A 166 -13.38 22.57 -8.27
CA HIS A 166 -13.60 21.74 -9.47
C HIS A 166 -15.09 21.45 -9.77
N VAL A 167 -16.01 21.83 -8.89
CA VAL A 167 -17.47 21.75 -9.10
C VAL A 167 -18.05 23.05 -9.68
N LYS A 168 -17.24 24.12 -9.76
CA LYS A 168 -17.58 25.39 -10.41
C LYS A 168 -17.14 25.39 -11.86
#